data_AF-A0A662GIH7-F1
#
_entry.id   AF-A0A662GIH7-F1
#
_cell.length_a   1.000
_cell.length_b   1.000
_cell.length_c   1.000
_cell.angle_alpha   90.00
_cell.angle_beta   90.00
_cell.angle_gamma   90.00
#
_symmetry.space_group_name_H-M   'P 1'
#
loop_
_entity.id
_entity.type
_entity.pdbx_description
1 polymer ?
#
loop_
_entity_poly.entity_id
_entity_poly.type
_entity_poly.pdbx_seq_one_letter_code
_entity_poly.pdbx_strand_id
1 'polypeptide(L)'
;MKIVITHDVDSVQRPLTHVLKRHDRFSYTDLMRHLLGFDNLYDNIDIIMDLEEKYGIKSTWFFPVFLFPLDSIEDKINNLDKGHWEIALHAIVEPR
;
A
#
# COMPACT_ATOMS: atom_id res chain seq x y z
N MET A 1 -26.57 6.65 6.47
CA MET A 1 -25.30 7.34 6.13
C MET A 1 -24.41 6.32 5.43
N LYS A 2 -23.78 6.66 4.31
CA LYS A 2 -22.83 5.77 3.61
C LYS A 2 -21.41 6.24 3.93
N ILE A 3 -20.54 5.32 4.31
CA ILE A 3 -19.12 5.56 4.57
C ILE A 3 -18.35 4.72 3.56
N VAL A 4 -17.34 5.30 2.93
CA VAL A 4 -16.45 4.63 1.99
C VAL A 4 -15.03 4.81 2.48
N ILE A 5 -14.24 3.74 2.38
CA ILE A 5 -12.80 3.75 2.67
C ILE A 5 -12.10 3.59 1.33
N THR A 6 -11.10 4.43 1.09
CA THR A 6 -10.30 4.41 -0.12
C THR A 6 -8.82 4.49 0.21
N HIS A 7 -7.98 3.82 -0.57
CA HIS A 7 -6.53 3.82 -0.41
C HIS A 7 -5.87 4.28 -1.71
N ASP A 8 -5.13 5.40 -1.66
CA ASP A 8 -4.23 5.81 -2.74
C ASP A 8 -2.86 5.17 -2.51
N VAL A 9 -2.48 4.24 -3.38
CA VAL A 9 -1.22 3.49 -3.25
C VAL A 9 -0.09 4.25 -3.92
N ASP A 10 0.38 5.32 -3.29
CA ASP A 10 1.43 6.18 -3.87
C ASP A 10 2.80 5.49 -4.02
N SER A 11 3.10 4.55 -3.11
CA SER A 11 4.33 3.77 -3.16
C SER A 11 4.25 2.54 -2.28
N VAL A 12 4.78 1.43 -2.80
CA VAL A 12 4.92 0.16 -2.08
C VAL A 12 6.34 -0.08 -1.56
N GLN A 13 7.31 0.70 -2.02
CA GLN A 13 8.70 0.62 -1.60
C GLN A 13 9.35 2.00 -1.62
N ARG A 14 10.24 2.26 -0.66
CA ARG A 14 11.09 3.45 -0.63
C ARG A 14 12.52 3.08 -0.26
N PRO A 15 13.52 3.84 -0.75
CA PRO A 15 14.91 3.58 -0.42
C PRO A 15 15.16 3.79 1.08
N LEU A 16 16.12 3.04 1.63
CA LEU A 16 16.39 3.06 3.06
C LEU A 16 16.72 4.46 3.60
N THR A 17 17.40 5.28 2.80
CA THR A 17 17.69 6.68 3.15
C THR A 17 16.41 7.51 3.37
N HIS A 18 15.34 7.21 2.63
CA HIS A 18 14.04 7.84 2.82
C HIS A 18 13.38 7.36 4.12
N VAL A 19 13.44 6.06 4.40
CA VAL A 19 12.89 5.47 5.63
C VAL A 19 13.57 6.06 6.86
N LEU A 20 14.90 6.13 6.86
CA LEU A 20 15.68 6.71 7.96
C LEU A 20 15.42 8.21 8.15
N LYS A 21 15.24 8.96 7.05
CA LYS A 21 14.84 10.38 7.12
C LYS A 21 13.45 10.58 7.75
N ARG A 22 12.62 9.55 7.73
CA ARG A 22 11.22 9.54 8.21
C ARG A 22 11.05 8.61 9.41
N HIS A 23 12.12 8.33 10.15
CA HIS A 23 12.14 7.37 11.26
C HIS A 23 11.16 7.73 12.37
N ASP A 24 10.83 9.02 12.52
CA ASP A 24 9.86 9.56 13.47
C ASP A 24 8.44 9.01 13.30
N ARG A 25 8.12 8.45 12.13
CA ARG A 25 6.81 7.85 11.82
C ARG A 25 6.66 6.40 12.27
N PHE A 26 7.75 5.76 12.65
CA PHE A 26 7.80 4.32 12.90
C PHE A 26 8.32 4.04 14.30
N SER A 27 7.90 2.92 14.88
CA SER A 27 8.53 2.46 16.12
C SER A 27 9.94 1.96 15.84
N TYR A 28 10.80 1.97 16.87
CA TYR A 28 12.16 1.44 16.75
C TYR A 28 12.17 -0.03 16.30
N THR A 29 11.20 -0.82 16.77
CA THR A 29 11.07 -2.22 16.39
C THR A 29 10.72 -2.39 14.92
N ASP A 30 9.81 -1.56 14.38
CA ASP A 30 9.40 -1.62 12.98
C ASP A 30 10.55 -1.23 12.05
N LEU A 31 11.30 -0.18 12.42
CA LEU A 31 12.52 0.22 11.72
C LEU A 31 13.56 -0.89 11.67
N MET A 32 13.82 -1.55 12.79
CA MET A 32 14.79 -2.65 12.84
C MET A 32 14.34 -3.84 11.99
N ARG A 33 13.06 -4.22 12.06
CA ARG A 33 12.51 -5.31 11.25
C ARG A 33 12.59 -5.01 9.75
N HIS A 34 12.33 -3.76 9.36
CA HIS A 34 12.49 -3.30 7.99
C HIS A 34 13.94 -3.34 7.51
N LEU A 35 14.86 -2.82 8.33
CA LEU A 35 16.29 -2.83 8.05
C LEU A 35 16.86 -4.24 7.88
N LEU A 36 16.33 -5.20 8.65
CA LEU A 36 16.69 -6.61 8.57
C LEU A 36 15.99 -7.38 7.44
N GLY A 37 15.11 -6.71 6.68
CA GLY A 37 14.37 -7.31 5.56
C GLY A 37 13.24 -8.25 5.99
N PHE A 38 12.82 -8.22 7.26
CA PHE A 38 11.70 -9.03 7.73
C PHE A 38 10.35 -8.43 7.32
N ASP A 39 10.24 -7.11 7.25
CA ASP A 39 9.02 -6.42 6.83
C ASP A 39 9.32 -5.29 5.83
N ASN A 40 8.30 -4.87 5.08
CA ASN A 40 8.34 -3.66 4.28
C ASN A 40 7.36 -2.62 4.84
N LEU A 41 7.88 -1.54 5.43
CA LEU A 41 7.05 -0.49 6.06
C LEU A 41 6.16 0.29 5.08
N TYR A 42 6.42 0.16 3.79
CA TYR A 42 5.65 0.81 2.72
C TYR A 42 4.71 -0.15 2.00
N ASP A 43 4.72 -1.44 2.34
CA ASP A 43 3.84 -2.45 1.74
C ASP A 43 2.97 -3.07 2.84
N ASN A 44 1.80 -2.46 3.01
CA ASN A 44 0.82 -2.86 4.01
C ASN A 44 -0.43 -3.47 3.38
N ILE A 45 -0.38 -3.81 2.09
CA ILE A 45 -1.58 -4.20 1.31
C ILE A 45 -2.24 -5.43 1.93
N ASP A 46 -1.48 -6.50 2.15
CA ASP A 46 -2.01 -7.75 2.71
C ASP A 46 -2.52 -7.56 4.15
N ILE A 47 -1.84 -6.74 4.95
CA ILE A 47 -2.25 -6.42 6.33
C ILE A 47 -3.60 -5.69 6.33
N ILE A 48 -3.79 -4.74 5.43
CA ILE A 48 -5.04 -3.99 5.31
C ILE A 48 -6.16 -4.92 4.80
N MET A 49 -5.87 -5.79 3.82
CA MET A 49 -6.82 -6.78 3.33
C MET A 49 -7.31 -7.70 4.44
N ASP A 50 -6.40 -8.28 5.23
CA ASP A 50 -6.73 -9.17 6.35
C ASP A 50 -7.59 -8.45 7.41
N LEU A 51 -7.27 -7.18 7.69
CA LEU A 51 -8.05 -6.36 8.61
C LEU A 51 -9.44 -6.08 8.07
N GLU A 52 -9.56 -5.68 6.81
CA GLU A 52 -10.85 -5.39 6.19
C GLU A 52 -11.74 -6.63 6.14
N GLU A 53 -11.19 -7.79 5.80
CA GLU A 53 -11.93 -9.06 5.84
C GLU A 53 -12.41 -9.41 7.24
N LYS A 54 -11.56 -9.25 8.25
CA LYS A 54 -11.94 -9.48 9.65
C LYS A 54 -13.14 -8.65 10.08
N TYR A 55 -13.31 -7.45 9.53
CA TYR A 55 -14.44 -6.57 9.83
C TYR A 55 -15.57 -6.64 8.79
N GLY A 56 -15.46 -7.48 7.76
CA GLY A 56 -16.46 -7.62 6.69
C GLY A 56 -16.58 -6.36 5.83
N ILE A 57 -15.49 -5.62 5.65
CA ILE A 57 -15.41 -4.39 4.85
C ILE A 57 -14.61 -4.67 3.58
N LYS A 58 -14.90 -3.93 2.50
CA LYS A 58 -14.10 -3.90 1.27
C LYS A 58 -13.96 -2.45 0.83
N SER A 59 -12.74 -1.93 0.81
CA SER A 59 -12.40 -0.59 0.33
C SER A 59 -12.15 -0.53 -1.18
N THR A 60 -11.93 0.68 -1.68
CA THR A 60 -11.46 0.93 -3.06
C THR A 60 -9.97 1.28 -3.06
N TRP A 61 -9.20 0.63 -3.92
CA TRP A 61 -7.75 0.82 -4.04
C TRP A 61 -7.41 1.52 -5.34
N PHE A 62 -6.69 2.63 -5.26
CA PHE A 62 -6.25 3.41 -6.40
C PHE A 62 -4.75 3.19 -6.65
N PHE A 63 -4.40 2.66 -7.82
CA PHE A 63 -3.00 2.37 -8.17
C PHE A 63 -2.46 3.32 -9.25
N PRO A 64 -1.28 3.92 -9.04
CA PRO A 64 -0.64 4.78 -10.02
C PRO A 64 0.19 3.96 -11.02
N VAL A 65 -0.29 3.86 -12.25
CA VAL A 65 0.44 3.18 -13.35
C VAL A 65 1.74 3.89 -13.76
N PHE A 66 1.97 5.12 -13.28
CA PHE A 66 3.12 5.96 -13.67
C PHE A 66 4.17 6.14 -12.58
N LEU A 67 3.86 5.88 -11.30
CA LEU A 67 4.79 6.15 -10.20
C LEU A 67 5.75 4.99 -9.92
N PHE A 68 5.29 3.76 -10.09
CA PHE A 68 6.11 2.56 -9.90
C PHE A 68 5.58 1.41 -10.77
N PRO A 69 6.42 0.42 -11.13
CA PRO A 69 6.00 -0.71 -11.94
C PRO A 69 5.03 -1.61 -11.19
N LEU A 70 3.81 -1.75 -11.71
CA LEU A 70 2.77 -2.60 -11.07
C LEU A 70 3.14 -4.09 -11.09
N ASP A 71 3.99 -4.53 -12.01
CA ASP A 71 4.53 -5.90 -12.06
C ASP A 71 5.16 -6.33 -10.72
N SER A 72 5.72 -5.38 -9.97
CA SER A 72 6.31 -5.64 -8.65
C SER A 72 5.31 -6.02 -7.56
N ILE A 73 4.01 -5.79 -7.80
CA ILE A 73 2.90 -6.08 -6.88
C ILE A 73 1.73 -6.78 -7.57
N GLU A 74 1.96 -7.38 -8.73
CA GLU A 74 0.91 -8.02 -9.54
C GLU A 74 0.13 -9.07 -8.72
N ASP A 75 0.84 -9.88 -7.94
CA ASP A 75 0.22 -10.87 -7.05
C ASP A 75 -0.76 -10.25 -6.05
N LYS A 76 -0.43 -9.07 -5.51
CA LYS A 76 -1.30 -8.35 -4.55
C LYS A 76 -2.53 -7.78 -5.24
N ILE A 77 -2.37 -7.21 -6.43
CA ILE A 77 -3.48 -6.72 -7.25
C ILE A 77 -4.42 -7.89 -7.60
N ASN A 78 -3.86 -9.03 -7.99
CA ASN A 78 -4.62 -10.25 -8.27
C ASN A 78 -5.37 -10.78 -7.04
N ASN A 79 -4.79 -10.66 -5.84
CA ASN A 79 -5.45 -11.05 -4.60
C ASN A 79 -6.59 -10.08 -4.23
N LEU A 80 -6.42 -8.78 -4.45
CA LEU A 80 -7.49 -7.79 -4.29
C LEU A 80 -8.68 -8.10 -5.21
N ASP A 81 -8.42 -8.40 -6.49
CA ASP A 81 -9.47 -8.74 -7.46
C ASP A 81 -10.22 -10.03 -7.06
N LYS A 82 -9.48 -11.11 -6.76
CA LYS A 82 -10.06 -12.37 -6.26
C LYS A 82 -10.88 -12.19 -4.99
N GLY A 83 -10.47 -11.28 -4.13
CA GLY A 83 -11.15 -10.94 -2.89
C GLY A 83 -12.27 -9.92 -3.04
N HIS A 84 -12.59 -9.50 -4.26
CA HIS A 84 -13.67 -8.56 -4.60
C HIS A 84 -13.50 -7.15 -4.03
N TRP A 85 -12.26 -6.68 -3.86
CA TRP A 85 -11.99 -5.27 -3.65
C TRP A 85 -12.11 -4.50 -4.96
N GLU A 86 -12.54 -3.23 -4.89
CA GLU A 86 -12.54 -2.37 -6.06
C GLU A 86 -11.11 -1.88 -6.34
N ILE A 87 -10.67 -2.02 -7.58
CA ILE A 87 -9.37 -1.54 -8.05
C ILE A 87 -9.61 -0.46 -9.10
N ALA A 88 -9.01 0.71 -8.88
CA ALA A 88 -9.18 1.89 -9.70
C ALA A 88 -7.84 2.54 -10.08
N LEU A 89 -7.86 3.39 -11.10
CA LEU A 89 -6.68 4.10 -11.58
C LEU A 89 -6.41 5.35 -10.71
N HIS A 90 -5.21 5.44 -10.14
CA HIS A 90 -4.69 6.68 -9.54
C HIS A 90 -3.99 7.52 -10.63
N ALA A 91 -4.75 8.34 -11.34
CA ALA A 91 -4.20 9.20 -12.39
C ALA A 91 -3.56 10.46 -11.79
N ILE A 92 -2.24 10.50 -11.73
CA ILE A 92 -1.50 11.72 -11.39
C ILE A 92 -1.24 12.49 -12.68
N VAL A 93 -1.85 13.66 -12.81
CA VAL A 93 -1.58 14.61 -13.89
C VAL A 93 -0.68 15.69 -13.32
N GLU A 94 0.62 15.65 -13.61
CA GLU A 94 1.50 16.78 -13.32
C GLU A 94 1.30 17.87 -14.39
N PRO A 95 0.99 19.12 -14.01
CA PRO A 95 0.97 20.22 -14.95
C PRO A 95 2.39 20.46 -15.50
N ARG A 96 2.51 20.46 -16.83
CA ARG A 96 3.75 20.78 -17.55
C ARG A 96 4.10 22.27 -17.44
#